data_AF-A0A3S9SK53-F1
#
_entry.id   AF-A0A3S9SK53-F1
#
_cell.length_a   1.000
_cell.length_b   1.000
_cell.length_c   1.000
_cell.angle_alpha   90.00
_cell.angle_beta   90.00
_cell.angle_gamma   90.00
#
_symmetry.space_group_name_H-M   'P 1'
#
loop_
_entity.id
_entity.type
_entity.pdbx_description
1 polymer ?
#
loop_
_entity_poly.entity_id
_entity_poly.type
_entity_poly.pdbx_seq_one_letter_code
_entity_poly.pdbx_strand_id
1 'polypeptide(L)'
;MLNKPKIEEKISSIDKEICTHAILEMVFNADREEVDWVFAHLVKLSENTNPTVSGLALTCFGHLARLHGYIGDHRRIVALLEAFRNSPVSELRGRAEDALEDIEIFCSKPQTHCSEPTPET
;
A
#
# COMPACT_ATOMS: atom_id res chain seq x y z
N MET A 1 -14.36 -6.81 3.35
CA MET A 1 -14.74 -6.80 1.92
C MET A 1 -15.12 -5.41 1.48
N LEU A 2 -14.36 -4.88 0.53
CA LEU A 2 -14.52 -3.54 -0.01
C LEU A 2 -15.71 -3.45 -0.97
N ASN A 3 -16.38 -2.29 -0.97
CA ASN A 3 -17.27 -1.92 -2.07
C ASN A 3 -16.44 -1.36 -3.23
N LYS A 4 -15.80 -2.27 -3.99
CA LYS A 4 -14.83 -1.94 -5.05
C LYS A 4 -15.35 -0.91 -6.07
N PRO A 5 -16.57 -1.03 -6.63
CA PRO A 5 -17.09 -0.01 -7.55
C PRO A 5 -17.19 1.38 -6.93
N LYS A 6 -17.59 1.46 -5.64
CA LYS A 6 -17.70 2.75 -4.95
C LYS A 6 -16.33 3.37 -4.68
N ILE A 7 -15.33 2.55 -4.37
CA ILE A 7 -13.94 3.01 -4.21
C ILE A 7 -13.41 3.51 -5.55
N GLU A 8 -13.58 2.75 -6.64
CA GLU A 8 -13.11 3.11 -8.00
C GLU A 8 -13.68 4.45 -8.48
N GLU A 9 -14.96 4.72 -8.20
CA GLU A 9 -15.60 6.01 -8.45
C GLU A 9 -14.87 7.14 -7.70
N LYS A 10 -14.62 6.97 -6.41
CA LYS A 10 -14.03 8.01 -5.56
C LYS A 10 -12.54 8.25 -5.86
N ILE A 11 -11.74 7.21 -6.09
CA ILE A 11 -10.31 7.36 -6.43
C ILE A 11 -10.10 8.03 -7.80
N SER A 12 -11.11 7.97 -8.68
CA SER A 12 -11.11 8.65 -9.97
C SER A 12 -11.60 10.11 -9.89
N SER A 13 -11.98 10.58 -8.69
CA SER A 13 -12.43 11.95 -8.47
C SER A 13 -11.33 12.96 -8.78
N ILE A 14 -11.71 14.08 -9.41
CA ILE A 14 -10.83 15.25 -9.59
C ILE A 14 -10.59 15.99 -8.26
N ASP A 15 -11.49 15.81 -7.29
CA ASP A 15 -11.33 16.35 -5.96
C ASP A 15 -10.28 15.53 -5.21
N LYS A 16 -9.14 16.18 -4.95
CA LYS A 16 -7.99 15.58 -4.28
C LYS A 16 -8.36 14.99 -2.92
N GLU A 17 -9.21 15.65 -2.13
CA GLU A 17 -9.58 15.17 -0.79
C GLU A 17 -10.50 13.94 -0.86
N ILE A 18 -11.39 13.89 -1.84
CA ILE A 18 -12.21 12.68 -2.09
C ILE A 18 -11.31 11.51 -2.53
N CYS A 19 -10.39 11.79 -3.45
CA CYS A 19 -9.45 10.81 -3.97
C CYS A 19 -8.56 10.24 -2.85
N THR A 20 -7.89 11.09 -2.06
CA THR A 20 -6.99 10.65 -1.00
C THR A 20 -7.71 9.89 0.11
N HIS A 21 -8.90 10.34 0.53
CA HIS A 21 -9.69 9.58 1.50
C HIS A 21 -10.08 8.21 0.96
N ALA A 22 -10.42 8.09 -0.32
CA ALA A 22 -10.76 6.81 -0.91
C ALA A 22 -9.56 5.87 -1.02
N ILE A 23 -8.35 6.40 -1.26
CA ILE A 23 -7.10 5.61 -1.21
C ILE A 23 -6.88 5.04 0.18
N LEU A 24 -7.07 5.86 1.23
CA LEU A 24 -6.95 5.38 2.61
C LEU A 24 -8.07 4.39 2.96
N GLU A 25 -9.32 4.66 2.58
CA GLU A 25 -10.46 3.76 2.77
C GLU A 25 -10.19 2.40 2.10
N MET A 26 -9.65 2.41 0.88
CA MET A 26 -9.26 1.21 0.15
C MET A 26 -8.21 0.38 0.91
N VAL A 27 -7.16 1.02 1.44
CA VAL A 27 -6.04 0.33 2.07
C VAL A 27 -6.37 -0.16 3.46
N PHE A 28 -7.02 0.66 4.29
CA PHE A 28 -7.30 0.32 5.69
C PHE A 28 -8.48 -0.65 5.88
N ASN A 29 -9.34 -0.82 4.87
CA ASN A 29 -10.50 -1.73 4.95
C ASN A 29 -10.37 -2.96 4.05
N ALA A 30 -9.22 -3.16 3.39
CA ALA A 30 -8.97 -4.34 2.59
C ALA A 30 -8.77 -5.58 3.46
N ASP A 31 -9.39 -6.69 3.06
CA ASP A 31 -8.98 -8.00 3.57
C ASP A 31 -7.75 -8.52 2.81
N ARG A 32 -7.06 -9.51 3.36
CA ARG A 32 -5.84 -10.09 2.74
C ARG A 32 -6.06 -10.56 1.30
N GLU A 33 -7.23 -11.10 0.99
CA GLU A 33 -7.62 -11.58 -0.35
C GLU A 33 -7.81 -10.42 -1.36
N GLU A 34 -7.95 -9.19 -0.87
CA GLU A 34 -8.15 -7.99 -1.69
C GLU A 34 -6.85 -7.23 -1.94
N VAL A 35 -5.74 -7.61 -1.29
CA VAL A 35 -4.45 -6.92 -1.40
C VAL A 35 -3.95 -6.84 -2.84
N ASP A 36 -4.10 -7.88 -3.66
CA ASP A 36 -3.68 -7.84 -5.07
C ASP A 36 -4.48 -6.81 -5.88
N TRP A 37 -5.76 -6.62 -5.54
CA TRP A 37 -6.61 -5.62 -6.17
C TRP A 37 -6.23 -4.20 -5.71
N VAL A 38 -5.94 -4.01 -4.42
CA VAL A 38 -5.45 -2.73 -3.87
C VAL A 38 -4.11 -2.36 -4.48
N PHE A 39 -3.19 -3.32 -4.56
CA PHE A 39 -1.88 -3.19 -5.18
C PHE A 39 -1.98 -2.62 -6.61
N ALA A 40 -2.82 -3.21 -7.47
CA ALA A 40 -2.97 -2.78 -8.85
C ALA A 40 -3.39 -1.30 -8.95
N HIS A 41 -4.26 -0.86 -8.03
CA HIS A 41 -4.70 0.53 -7.94
C HIS A 41 -3.60 1.46 -7.43
N LEU A 42 -2.89 1.07 -6.36
CA LEU A 42 -1.78 1.87 -5.82
C LEU A 42 -0.67 2.07 -6.85
N VAL A 43 -0.34 1.06 -7.68
CA VAL A 43 0.63 1.23 -8.76
C VAL A 43 0.17 2.31 -9.73
N LYS A 44 -1.08 2.24 -10.21
CA LYS A 44 -1.62 3.26 -11.12
C LYS A 44 -1.66 4.66 -10.47
N LEU A 45 -2.00 4.74 -9.19
CA LEU A 45 -2.06 6.00 -8.46
C LEU A 45 -0.67 6.60 -8.18
N SER A 46 0.37 5.77 -8.05
CA SER A 46 1.75 6.23 -7.91
C SER A 46 2.27 7.00 -9.14
N GLU A 47 1.67 6.74 -10.31
CA GLU A 47 1.99 7.43 -11.57
C GLU A 47 1.21 8.75 -11.74
N ASN A 48 0.40 9.15 -10.76
CA ASN A 48 -0.39 10.38 -10.83
C ASN A 48 0.50 11.63 -10.84
N THR A 49 0.16 12.60 -11.69
CA THR A 49 0.90 13.87 -11.83
C THR A 49 0.77 14.76 -10.60
N ASN A 50 -0.24 14.57 -9.76
CA ASN A 50 -0.39 15.23 -8.49
C ASN A 50 0.51 14.56 -7.44
N PRO A 51 1.56 15.24 -6.91
CA PRO A 51 2.50 14.66 -5.94
C PRO A 51 1.85 14.21 -4.64
N THR A 52 0.72 14.81 -4.23
CA THR A 52 -0.03 14.36 -3.05
C THR A 52 -0.62 12.96 -3.28
N VAL A 53 -1.20 12.71 -4.45
CA VAL A 53 -1.82 11.42 -4.78
C VAL A 53 -0.76 10.35 -4.98
N SER A 54 0.26 10.63 -5.79
CA SER A 54 1.35 9.67 -6.01
C SER A 54 2.12 9.39 -4.73
N GLY A 55 2.47 10.43 -3.97
CA GLY A 55 3.11 10.28 -2.66
C GLY A 55 2.27 9.45 -1.68
N LEU A 56 0.96 9.69 -1.61
CA LEU A 56 0.09 8.88 -0.75
C LEU A 56 0.08 7.41 -1.18
N ALA A 57 0.03 7.14 -2.49
CA ALA A 57 0.08 5.78 -2.99
C ALA A 57 1.39 5.06 -2.60
N LEU A 58 2.53 5.76 -2.63
CA LEU A 58 3.81 5.20 -2.17
C LEU A 58 3.76 4.84 -0.68
N THR A 59 3.30 5.76 0.17
CA THR A 59 3.11 5.53 1.60
C THR A 59 2.19 4.33 1.88
N CYS A 60 1.14 4.17 1.07
CA CYS A 60 0.18 3.08 1.22
C CYS A 60 0.77 1.68 0.97
N PHE A 61 1.86 1.53 0.22
CA PHE A 61 2.56 0.24 0.14
C PHE A 61 3.14 -0.17 1.50
N GLY A 62 3.68 0.79 2.25
CA GLY A 62 4.12 0.55 3.62
C GLY A 62 2.97 0.15 4.55
N HIS A 63 1.81 0.80 4.40
CA HIS A 63 0.60 0.38 5.14
C HIS A 63 0.15 -1.04 4.81
N LEU A 64 0.17 -1.46 3.54
CA LEU A 64 -0.13 -2.86 3.19
C LEU A 64 0.85 -3.83 3.85
N ALA A 65 2.15 -3.51 3.85
CA ALA A 65 3.16 -4.32 4.51
C ALA A 65 2.85 -4.45 6.02
N ARG A 66 2.58 -3.32 6.69
CA ARG A 66 2.26 -3.28 8.13
C ARG A 66 0.98 -4.03 8.49
N LEU A 67 -0.08 -3.88 7.70
CA LEU A 67 -1.40 -4.43 7.99
C LEU A 67 -1.52 -5.92 7.67
N HIS A 68 -0.87 -6.37 6.59
CA HIS A 68 -1.08 -7.73 6.07
C HIS A 68 0.18 -8.59 6.04
N GLY A 69 1.38 -8.01 6.20
CA GLY A 69 2.65 -8.69 5.92
C GLY A 69 2.76 -9.15 4.45
N TYR A 70 1.89 -8.63 3.58
CA TYR A 70 1.78 -8.98 2.17
C TYR A 70 1.38 -7.73 1.40
N ILE A 71 2.05 -7.50 0.27
CA ILE A 71 1.90 -6.29 -0.54
C ILE A 71 1.44 -6.58 -1.97
N GLY A 72 1.25 -7.85 -2.34
CA GLY A 72 1.04 -8.26 -3.73
C GLY A 72 2.33 -8.72 -4.39
N ASP A 73 2.56 -8.27 -5.63
CA ASP A 73 3.79 -8.56 -6.39
C ASP A 73 4.99 -7.81 -5.81
N HIS A 74 5.66 -8.46 -4.85
CA HIS A 74 6.78 -7.90 -4.10
C HIS A 74 7.89 -7.37 -5.02
N ARG A 75 8.28 -8.14 -6.04
CA ARG A 75 9.38 -7.75 -6.94
C ARG A 75 9.03 -6.47 -7.69
N ARG A 76 7.79 -6.37 -8.19
CA ARG A 76 7.33 -5.19 -8.92
C ARG A 76 7.26 -3.95 -8.02
N ILE A 77 6.81 -4.10 -6.77
CA ILE A 77 6.70 -2.97 -5.83
C ILE A 77 8.08 -2.46 -5.42
N VAL A 78 9.00 -3.37 -5.06
CA VAL A 78 10.37 -2.97 -4.70
C VAL A 78 11.03 -2.24 -5.87
N ALA A 79 10.91 -2.75 -7.10
CA ALA A 79 11.46 -2.06 -8.27
C ALA A 79 10.85 -0.67 -8.50
N LEU A 80 9.54 -0.52 -8.27
CA LEU A 80 8.85 0.76 -8.38
C LEU A 80 9.32 1.75 -7.31
N LEU A 81 9.36 1.34 -6.05
CA LEU A 81 9.81 2.19 -4.93
C LEU A 81 11.29 2.59 -5.09
N GLU A 82 12.13 1.68 -5.56
CA GLU A 82 13.53 1.97 -5.91
C GLU A 82 13.67 3.04 -7.00
N ALA A 83 12.78 3.04 -8.00
CA ALA A 83 12.73 4.11 -8.99
C ALA A 83 12.34 5.46 -8.35
N PHE A 84 11.36 5.48 -7.44
CA PHE A 84 10.96 6.69 -6.72
C PHE A 84 11.98 7.18 -5.70
N ARG A 85 12.80 6.29 -5.12
CA ARG A 85 13.94 6.67 -4.27
C ARG A 85 14.94 7.57 -5.01
N ASN A 86 15.00 7.45 -6.33
CA ASN A 86 15.84 8.29 -7.19
C ASN A 86 15.08 9.49 -7.81
N SER A 87 13.85 9.76 -7.36
CA SER A 87 13.03 10.87 -7.88
C SER A 87 13.66 12.24 -7.59
N PRO A 88 13.54 13.22 -8.51
CA PRO A 88 13.94 14.60 -8.25
C PRO A 88 13.04 15.28 -7.21
N VAL A 89 11.84 14.75 -6.94
CA VAL A 89 10.91 15.29 -5.96
C VAL A 89 11.23 14.71 -4.58
N SER A 90 11.84 15.53 -3.71
CA SER A 90 12.33 15.06 -2.40
C SER A 90 11.25 14.40 -1.53
N GLU A 91 10.00 14.87 -1.61
CA GLU A 91 8.89 14.26 -0.86
C GLU A 91 8.60 12.82 -1.32
N LEU A 92 8.65 12.56 -2.63
CA LEU A 92 8.42 11.23 -3.17
C LEU A 92 9.55 10.26 -2.83
N ARG A 93 10.80 10.76 -2.79
CA ARG A 93 11.96 9.98 -2.34
C ARG A 93 11.78 9.52 -0.90
N GLY A 94 11.50 10.43 0.03
CA GLY A 94 11.33 10.07 1.45
C GLY A 94 10.21 9.06 1.65
N ARG A 95 9.05 9.26 1.00
CA ARG A 95 7.93 8.31 1.08
C ARG A 95 8.26 6.93 0.50
N ALA A 96 9.10 6.87 -0.53
CA ALA A 96 9.55 5.61 -1.09
C ALA A 96 10.55 4.88 -0.18
N GLU A 97 11.43 5.63 0.48
CA GLU A 97 12.35 5.11 1.50
C GLU A 97 11.56 4.52 2.68
N ASP A 98 10.60 5.27 3.23
CA ASP A 98 9.74 4.80 4.32
C ASP A 98 8.99 3.50 3.95
N ALA A 99 8.44 3.43 2.73
CA ALA A 99 7.71 2.25 2.27
C ALA A 99 8.64 1.03 2.06
N LEU A 100 9.88 1.24 1.59
CA LEU A 100 10.86 0.16 1.46
C LEU A 100 11.25 -0.39 2.84
N GLU A 101 11.47 0.48 3.83
CA GLU A 101 11.75 0.09 5.20
C GLU A 101 10.59 -0.71 5.82
N ASP A 102 9.35 -0.27 5.60
CA ASP A 102 8.16 -1.02 6.02
C ASP A 102 8.11 -2.42 5.40
N ILE A 103 8.36 -2.54 4.10
CA ILE A 103 8.37 -3.84 3.41
C ILE A 103 9.47 -4.73 3.99
N GLU A 104 10.67 -4.20 4.23
CA GLU A 104 11.77 -4.95 4.83
C GLU A 104 11.41 -5.45 6.23
N ILE A 105 10.76 -4.63 7.06
CA ILE A 105 10.42 -5.00 8.43
C ILE A 105 9.28 -6.03 8.46
N PHE A 106 8.22 -5.83 7.67
CA PHE A 106 6.96 -6.57 7.82
C PHE A 106 6.76 -7.72 6.83
N CYS A 107 7.49 -7.75 5.70
CA CYS A 107 7.37 -8.84 4.71
C CYS A 107 8.53 -9.86 4.75
N SER A 108 9.57 -9.66 5.58
CA SER A 108 10.79 -10.48 5.56
C SER A 108 10.75 -11.75 6.42
N LYS A 109 9.62 -12.10 7.05
CA LYS A 109 9.50 -13.34 7.82
C LYS A 109 8.31 -14.18 7.36
N PRO A 110 8.48 -15.51 7.15
CA PRO A 110 7.32 -16.39 7.07
C PRO A 110 6.56 -16.25 8.39
N GLN A 111 5.29 -15.86 8.31
CA GLN A 111 4.42 -15.82 9.47
C GLN A 111 4.27 -17.26 9.98
N THR A 112 5.04 -17.60 11.02
CA THR A 112 4.71 -18.75 11.86
C THR A 112 3.38 -18.42 12.49
N HIS A 113 2.32 -19.12 12.06
CA HIS A 113 1.07 -19.19 12.79
C HIS A 113 1.42 -19.45 14.26
N CYS A 114 1.16 -18.48 15.13
CA CYS A 114 1.23 -18.71 16.56
C CYS A 114 0.00 -19.56 16.88
N SER A 115 0.14 -20.88 16.83
CA SER A 115 -0.82 -21.76 17.48
C SER A 115 -0.69 -21.48 18.97
N GLU A 116 -1.72 -20.88 19.57
CA GLU A 116 -1.81 -20.73 21.01
C GLU A 116 -1.63 -22.11 21.65
N PRO A 117 -0.78 -22.26 22.69
CA PRO A 117 -0.78 -23.47 23.48
C PRO A 117 -2.13 -23.53 24.20
N THR A 118 -2.90 -24.59 23.93
CA THR A 118 -4.06 -24.95 24.75
C THR A 118 -3.56 -25.14 26.18
N PRO A 119 -4.19 -24.51 27.18
CA PRO A 119 -3.82 -24.76 28.56
C PRO A 119 -4.26 -26.17 28.92
N GLU A 120 -3.31 -27.05 29.22
CA GLU A 120 -3.56 -28.30 29.92
C GLU A 120 -4.04 -27.97 31.34
N THR A 121 -5.34 -28.11 31.61
CA THR A 121 -5.86 -28.69 32.86
C THR A 121 -7.32 -29.11 32.71
#